data_AF-A0A919IR11-F1
#
_entry.id   AF-A0A919IR11-F1
#
_cell.length_a   1.000
_cell.length_b   1.000
_cell.length_c   1.000
_cell.angle_alpha   90.00
_cell.angle_beta   90.00
_cell.angle_gamma   90.00
#
_symmetry.space_group_name_H-M   'P 1'
#
loop_
_entity.id
_entity.type
_entity.pdbx_description
1 polymer ?
#
loop_
_entity_poly.entity_id
_entity_poly.type
_entity_poly.pdbx_seq_one_letter_code
_entity_poly.pdbx_strand_id
1 'polypeptide(L)'
;MSFGVSGVMSRISELQEQLGLTPPPPTAGTGASGDKFASALAKATGSPRTPGTPAGPSGGDVVSAARKYLGTPYVFGGTDPKKGLDCSGLVQQVYEDLGVKLPRNSWQQATAGRPVASLGDAKPGDVLAFGSPVHHVAIYIGDNKMIAAPKPGDHVKVESVYEKPSTIRRIIDNVPAAAVQDMSALRPAGLRGAVAGGGLTGVPYADLFLKAGAKHGVDPKLLAAVAKVESGYNPKAVSPAGARGMMQLMPGTAKGLGVDDPFNPEQAVDGAARMLKGLLKEFKSMPLALAAYNAGGGAVHKYGGIPPFRETQAYVPKVQKALAALGG
;
A
#
# COMPACT_ATOMS: atom_id res chain seq x y z
N MET A 1 -46.69 -17.26 -3.08
CA MET A 1 -46.20 -16.32 -2.04
C MET A 1 -44.98 -15.59 -2.59
N SER A 2 -45.09 -14.29 -2.87
CA SER A 2 -43.97 -13.36 -3.05
C SER A 2 -44.54 -11.94 -3.10
N PHE A 3 -44.38 -11.16 -2.02
CA PHE A 3 -44.79 -9.76 -1.96
C PHE A 3 -43.55 -8.89 -2.15
N GLY A 4 -43.54 -8.17 -3.27
CA GLY A 4 -42.46 -7.28 -3.71
C GLY A 4 -42.61 -5.84 -3.22
N VAL A 5 -41.58 -5.06 -3.53
CA VAL A 5 -41.18 -3.74 -3.01
C VAL A 5 -42.20 -2.60 -3.21
N SER A 6 -43.33 -2.83 -3.89
CA SER A 6 -44.37 -1.82 -4.15
C SER A 6 -45.07 -1.31 -2.87
N GLY A 7 -45.05 -2.08 -1.77
CA GLY A 7 -45.71 -1.68 -0.51
C GLY A 7 -44.93 -0.68 0.36
N VAL A 8 -43.67 -0.40 0.04
CA VAL A 8 -42.82 0.54 0.83
C VAL A 8 -42.93 1.98 0.30
N MET A 9 -43.19 2.16 -1.00
CA MET A 9 -43.35 3.49 -1.61
C MET A 9 -44.70 4.15 -1.32
N SER A 10 -45.76 3.37 -1.08
CA SER A 10 -47.06 3.91 -0.63
C SER A 10 -47.03 4.49 0.78
N ARG A 11 -46.15 3.98 1.67
CA ARG A 11 -46.01 4.49 3.05
C ARG A 11 -45.31 5.85 3.16
N ILE A 12 -44.53 6.23 2.16
CA ILE A 12 -43.85 7.54 2.13
C ILE A 12 -44.83 8.63 1.69
N SER A 13 -45.79 8.30 0.83
CA SER A 13 -46.80 9.26 0.34
C SER A 13 -47.86 9.57 1.40
N GLU A 14 -48.30 8.58 2.20
CA GLU A 14 -49.25 8.80 3.30
C GLU A 14 -48.68 9.64 4.46
N LEU A 15 -47.35 9.56 4.70
CA LEU A 15 -46.70 10.35 5.76
C LEU A 15 -46.49 11.83 5.39
N GLN A 16 -46.58 12.19 4.10
CA GLN A 16 -46.50 13.58 3.66
C GLN A 16 -47.85 14.30 3.74
N GLU A 17 -48.97 13.56 3.74
CA GLU A 17 -50.33 14.12 3.85
C GLU A 17 -50.73 14.41 5.31
N GLN A 18 -50.22 13.64 6.28
CA GLN A 18 -50.49 13.86 7.72
C GLN A 18 -49.76 15.06 8.35
N LEU A 19 -48.82 15.70 7.64
CA LEU A 19 -48.01 16.82 8.15
C LEU A 19 -48.34 18.20 7.53
N GLY A 20 -49.37 18.31 6.68
CA GLY A 20 -50.01 19.60 6.35
C GLY A 20 -49.15 20.64 5.60
N LEU A 21 -48.17 20.23 4.79
CA LEU A 21 -47.30 21.15 4.04
C LEU A 21 -47.64 21.14 2.53
N THR A 22 -48.72 21.81 2.14
CA THR A 22 -49.03 22.09 0.72
C THR A 22 -48.34 23.37 0.23
N PRO A 23 -47.55 23.37 -0.86
CA PRO A 23 -47.07 24.60 -1.49
C PRO A 23 -48.10 25.22 -2.47
N PRO A 24 -48.07 26.57 -2.65
CA PRO A 24 -49.03 27.36 -3.45
C PRO A 24 -48.79 27.28 -4.98
N PRO A 25 -49.74 27.76 -5.83
CA PRO A 25 -49.64 27.67 -7.30
C PRO A 25 -48.63 28.65 -7.91
N PRO A 26 -48.14 28.42 -9.15
CA PRO A 26 -47.01 29.17 -9.71
C PRO A 26 -47.43 30.51 -10.34
N THR A 27 -46.81 31.60 -9.88
CA THR A 27 -46.73 32.88 -10.60
C THR A 27 -45.48 32.95 -11.46
N ALA A 28 -45.64 33.37 -12.72
CA ALA A 28 -44.55 33.68 -13.64
C ALA A 28 -43.74 34.91 -13.16
N GLY A 29 -42.41 34.78 -13.11
CA GLY A 29 -41.52 35.88 -12.75
C GLY A 29 -40.04 35.50 -12.89
N THR A 30 -39.45 35.95 -14.00
CA THR A 30 -38.03 36.31 -14.25
C THR A 30 -36.90 35.57 -13.49
N GLY A 31 -36.02 34.98 -14.29
CA GLY A 31 -34.94 34.09 -13.89
C GLY A 31 -33.80 34.73 -13.08
N ALA A 32 -33.20 33.87 -12.25
CA ALA A 32 -31.84 33.93 -11.70
C ALA A 32 -31.59 32.83 -10.63
N SER A 33 -32.61 32.06 -10.22
CA SER A 33 -32.52 31.16 -9.05
C SER A 33 -32.70 29.66 -9.33
N GLY A 34 -33.15 29.27 -10.53
CA GLY A 34 -33.31 27.86 -10.93
C GLY A 34 -31.98 27.13 -11.06
N ASP A 35 -30.98 27.77 -11.67
CA ASP A 35 -29.67 27.16 -11.92
C ASP A 35 -28.86 26.95 -10.64
N LYS A 36 -29.09 27.77 -9.60
CA LYS A 36 -28.41 27.63 -8.31
C LYS A 36 -29.02 26.54 -7.44
N PHE A 37 -30.34 26.38 -7.45
CA PHE A 37 -31.00 25.26 -6.75
C PHE A 37 -30.79 23.94 -7.49
N ALA A 38 -30.87 23.93 -8.82
CA ALA A 38 -30.53 22.75 -9.62
C ALA A 38 -29.06 22.35 -9.47
N SER A 39 -28.13 23.32 -9.41
CA SER A 39 -26.71 23.03 -9.13
C SER A 39 -26.46 22.57 -7.70
N ALA A 40 -27.21 23.06 -6.71
CA ALA A 40 -27.11 22.63 -5.31
C ALA A 40 -27.70 21.22 -5.11
N LEU A 41 -28.81 20.91 -5.77
CA LEU A 41 -29.45 19.60 -5.72
C LEU A 41 -28.64 18.54 -6.50
N ALA A 42 -28.05 18.91 -7.64
CA ALA A 42 -27.11 18.04 -8.38
C ALA A 42 -25.82 17.77 -7.58
N LYS A 43 -25.36 18.74 -6.76
CA LYS A 43 -24.25 18.55 -5.81
C LYS A 43 -24.62 17.69 -4.61
N ALA A 44 -25.87 17.72 -4.17
CA ALA A 44 -26.32 17.01 -2.97
C ALA A 44 -26.82 15.58 -3.25
N THR A 45 -27.28 15.29 -4.46
CA THR A 45 -27.88 13.97 -4.79
C THR A 45 -27.07 13.13 -5.77
N GLY A 46 -26.00 13.66 -6.36
CA GLY A 46 -25.23 12.95 -7.37
C GLY A 46 -26.07 12.73 -8.63
N SER A 47 -25.73 13.41 -9.73
CA SER A 47 -26.45 13.26 -10.99
C SER A 47 -26.74 11.79 -11.35
N PRO A 48 -27.92 11.49 -11.92
CA PRO A 48 -28.30 10.13 -12.28
C PRO A 48 -27.23 9.52 -13.19
N ARG A 49 -26.59 8.45 -12.71
CA ARG A 49 -25.55 7.70 -13.43
C ARG A 49 -26.13 7.13 -14.72
N THR A 50 -25.54 7.50 -15.84
CA THR A 50 -25.48 6.65 -17.04
C THR A 50 -24.95 5.26 -16.64
N PRO A 51 -25.46 4.13 -17.16
CA PRO A 51 -24.92 2.81 -16.85
C PRO A 51 -23.53 2.65 -17.47
N GLY A 52 -22.51 3.12 -16.76
CA GLY A 52 -21.10 2.94 -17.04
C GLY A 52 -20.44 2.36 -15.81
N THR A 53 -19.61 1.33 -16.03
CA THR A 53 -18.65 0.64 -15.15
C THR A 53 -18.68 1.03 -13.66
N PRO A 54 -18.84 0.06 -12.72
CA PRO A 54 -18.86 0.35 -11.28
C PRO A 54 -17.65 1.20 -10.87
N ALA A 55 -17.91 2.40 -10.32
CA ALA A 55 -16.87 3.18 -9.69
C ALA A 55 -16.30 2.37 -8.52
N GLY A 56 -14.96 2.32 -8.40
CA GLY A 56 -14.29 1.63 -7.30
C GLY A 56 -14.69 2.18 -5.93
N PRO A 57 -14.33 1.47 -4.84
CA PRO A 57 -14.65 1.90 -3.48
C PRO A 57 -14.05 3.28 -3.21
N SER A 58 -14.69 4.03 -2.32
CA SER A 58 -14.31 5.39 -1.90
C SER A 58 -13.78 5.43 -0.47
N GLY A 59 -13.17 6.54 -0.07
CA GLY A 59 -12.77 6.75 1.34
C GLY A 59 -13.94 6.72 2.32
N GLY A 60 -15.15 7.11 1.90
CA GLY A 60 -16.37 6.97 2.70
C GLY A 60 -16.77 5.50 2.91
N ASP A 61 -16.51 4.64 1.92
CA ASP A 61 -16.73 3.21 2.04
C ASP A 61 -15.75 2.57 3.02
N VAL A 62 -14.49 3.04 3.06
CA VAL A 62 -13.49 2.64 4.07
C VAL A 62 -13.97 2.97 5.48
N VAL A 63 -14.47 4.18 5.71
CA VAL A 63 -14.99 4.56 7.03
C VAL A 63 -16.22 3.72 7.40
N SER A 64 -17.12 3.48 6.45
CA SER A 64 -18.30 2.66 6.67
C SER A 64 -17.95 1.21 7.00
N ALA A 65 -16.96 0.64 6.30
CA ALA A 65 -16.42 -0.67 6.60
C ALA A 65 -15.70 -0.72 7.97
N ALA A 66 -14.90 0.29 8.31
CA ALA A 66 -14.23 0.40 9.60
C ALA A 66 -15.21 0.43 10.78
N ARG A 67 -16.36 1.09 10.63
CA ARG A 67 -17.39 1.16 11.68
C ARG A 67 -17.99 -0.19 12.03
N LYS A 68 -17.98 -1.18 11.13
CA LYS A 68 -18.48 -2.55 11.40
C LYS A 68 -17.69 -3.26 12.50
N TYR A 69 -16.44 -2.86 12.72
CA TYR A 69 -15.54 -3.48 13.70
C TYR A 69 -15.51 -2.76 15.04
N LEU A 70 -16.29 -1.69 15.23
CA LEU A 70 -16.37 -1.01 16.53
C LEU A 70 -16.80 -1.98 17.63
N GLY A 71 -16.08 -1.98 18.74
CA GLY A 71 -16.28 -2.92 19.85
C GLY A 71 -15.50 -4.24 19.73
N THR A 72 -14.88 -4.55 18.59
CA THR A 72 -14.05 -5.76 18.46
C THR A 72 -12.88 -5.70 19.45
N PRO A 73 -12.66 -6.75 20.28
CA PRO A 73 -11.55 -6.76 21.24
C PRO A 73 -10.19 -6.65 20.56
N TYR A 74 -9.25 -5.95 21.20
CA TYR A 74 -7.88 -5.95 20.75
C TYR A 74 -7.21 -7.29 21.08
N VAL A 75 -6.59 -7.92 20.07
CA VAL A 75 -5.72 -9.08 20.26
C VAL A 75 -4.44 -8.85 19.48
N PHE A 76 -3.29 -8.86 20.17
CA PHE A 76 -1.99 -8.72 19.52
C PHE A 76 -1.78 -9.84 18.50
N GLY A 77 -1.46 -9.50 17.24
CA GLY A 77 -1.37 -10.48 16.17
C GLY A 77 -2.72 -10.89 15.56
N GLY A 78 -3.85 -10.38 16.06
CA GLY A 78 -5.20 -10.76 15.61
C GLY A 78 -5.54 -10.27 14.20
N THR A 79 -6.06 -11.19 13.37
CA THR A 79 -6.59 -10.95 12.01
C THR A 79 -8.02 -11.44 11.82
N ASP A 80 -8.64 -11.98 12.88
CA ASP A 80 -9.98 -12.57 12.82
C ASP A 80 -10.92 -11.68 13.64
N PRO A 81 -11.84 -10.93 13.00
CA PRO A 81 -12.78 -10.05 13.67
C PRO A 81 -13.62 -10.71 14.76
N LYS A 82 -13.83 -12.03 14.70
CA LYS A 82 -14.59 -12.79 15.70
C LYS A 82 -13.76 -13.12 16.94
N LYS A 83 -12.43 -13.16 16.82
CA LYS A 83 -11.49 -13.48 17.92
C LYS A 83 -10.82 -12.23 18.48
N GLY A 84 -10.71 -11.19 17.66
CA GLY A 84 -10.08 -9.92 17.99
C GLY A 84 -9.07 -9.49 16.93
N LEU A 85 -8.83 -8.18 16.86
CA LEU A 85 -7.99 -7.54 15.85
C LEU A 85 -6.88 -6.73 16.54
N ASP A 86 -5.68 -6.70 15.96
CA ASP A 86 -4.71 -5.64 16.28
C ASP A 86 -4.84 -4.44 15.33
N CYS A 87 -4.05 -3.39 15.58
CA CYS A 87 -4.10 -2.16 14.78
C CYS A 87 -3.97 -2.41 13.27
N SER A 88 -3.00 -3.22 12.87
CA SER A 88 -2.77 -3.55 11.47
C SER A 88 -3.73 -4.62 10.92
N GLY A 89 -4.21 -5.54 11.76
CA GLY A 89 -5.27 -6.48 11.41
C GLY A 89 -6.60 -5.78 11.11
N LEU A 90 -6.95 -4.75 11.88
CA LEU A 90 -8.11 -3.89 11.62
C LEU A 90 -7.99 -3.19 10.27
N VAL A 91 -6.88 -2.49 10.02
CA VAL A 91 -6.65 -1.79 8.74
C VAL A 91 -6.68 -2.77 7.58
N GLN A 92 -6.03 -3.93 7.71
CA GLN A 92 -6.05 -4.96 6.67
C GLN A 92 -7.47 -5.46 6.38
N GLN A 93 -8.23 -5.79 7.42
CA GLN A 93 -9.59 -6.32 7.26
C GLN A 93 -10.53 -5.31 6.60
N VAL A 94 -10.48 -4.04 7.00
CA VAL A 94 -11.36 -2.99 6.44
C VAL A 94 -11.14 -2.79 4.94
N TYR A 95 -9.88 -2.86 4.50
CA TYR A 95 -9.56 -2.74 3.10
C TYR A 95 -9.85 -4.03 2.32
N GLU A 96 -9.65 -5.21 2.93
CA GLU A 96 -10.03 -6.51 2.35
C GLU A 96 -11.54 -6.59 2.08
N ASP A 97 -12.37 -6.07 3.00
CA ASP A 97 -13.83 -5.92 2.87
C ASP A 97 -14.25 -5.14 1.59
N LEU A 98 -13.35 -4.29 1.09
CA LEU A 98 -13.53 -3.47 -0.11
C LEU A 98 -12.76 -4.03 -1.32
N GLY A 99 -12.21 -5.23 -1.20
CA GLY A 99 -11.42 -5.89 -2.24
C GLY A 99 -10.00 -5.34 -2.40
N VAL A 100 -9.51 -4.55 -1.43
CA VAL A 100 -8.18 -3.93 -1.45
C VAL A 100 -7.25 -4.66 -0.48
N LYS A 101 -6.25 -5.35 -1.03
CA LYS A 101 -5.29 -6.10 -0.21
C LYS A 101 -4.23 -5.18 0.38
N LEU A 102 -4.13 -5.18 1.71
CA LEU A 102 -3.07 -4.49 2.44
C LEU A 102 -2.10 -5.47 3.13
N PRO A 103 -0.82 -5.10 3.27
CA PRO A 103 0.14 -5.89 4.05
C PRO A 103 -0.33 -6.08 5.49
N ARG A 104 0.04 -7.20 6.12
CA ARG A 104 -0.34 -7.52 7.50
C ARG A 104 0.29 -6.59 8.54
N ASN A 105 1.46 -6.03 8.25
CA ASN A 105 2.26 -5.31 9.25
C ASN A 105 2.07 -3.79 9.16
N SER A 106 1.93 -3.13 10.31
CA SER A 106 1.73 -1.68 10.46
C SER A 106 2.80 -0.84 9.74
N TRP A 107 4.08 -1.22 9.84
CA TRP A 107 5.18 -0.54 9.15
C TRP A 107 5.12 -0.68 7.61
N GLN A 108 4.56 -1.78 7.10
CA GLN A 108 4.34 -1.94 5.66
C GLN A 108 3.11 -1.14 5.20
N GLN A 109 2.03 -1.13 5.99
CA GLN A 109 0.84 -0.31 5.75
C GLN A 109 1.16 1.19 5.73
N ALA A 110 2.08 1.65 6.60
CA ALA A 110 2.63 3.01 6.62
C ALA A 110 3.37 3.41 5.32
N THR A 111 3.61 2.47 4.41
CA THR A 111 4.21 2.70 3.09
C THR A 111 3.28 2.33 1.93
N ALA A 112 2.06 1.85 2.19
CA ALA A 112 1.09 1.47 1.17
C ALA A 112 0.41 2.70 0.54
N GLY A 113 -0.11 2.61 -0.68
CA GLY A 113 -0.80 3.73 -1.34
C GLY A 113 0.06 4.99 -1.53
N ARG A 114 -0.59 6.16 -1.59
CA ARG A 114 0.01 7.47 -1.84
C ARG A 114 0.31 8.22 -0.53
N PRO A 115 1.47 8.89 -0.38
CA PRO A 115 1.72 9.77 0.76
C PRO A 115 0.73 10.95 0.78
N VAL A 116 0.29 11.31 1.97
CA VAL A 116 -0.47 12.53 2.24
C VAL A 116 0.42 13.44 3.10
N ALA A 117 0.61 14.69 2.66
CA ALA A 117 1.64 15.57 3.19
C ALA A 117 1.40 15.97 4.66
N SER A 118 0.14 16.10 5.05
CA SER A 118 -0.23 16.53 6.39
C SER A 118 -1.60 15.99 6.81
N LEU A 119 -1.91 16.10 8.11
CA LEU A 119 -3.25 15.77 8.61
C LEU A 119 -4.34 16.70 8.04
N GLY A 120 -3.99 17.93 7.64
CA GLY A 120 -4.90 18.83 6.95
C GLY A 120 -5.28 18.37 5.54
N ASP A 121 -4.40 17.61 4.89
CA ASP A 121 -4.64 17.00 3.57
C ASP A 121 -5.28 15.61 3.66
N ALA A 122 -5.41 15.08 4.89
CA ALA A 122 -5.97 13.77 5.15
C ALA A 122 -7.46 13.77 4.86
N LYS A 123 -7.92 12.69 4.23
CA LYS A 123 -9.31 12.45 3.89
C LYS A 123 -9.81 11.20 4.61
N PRO A 124 -11.11 11.13 4.93
CA PRO A 124 -11.70 9.92 5.47
C PRO A 124 -11.30 8.68 4.66
N GLY A 125 -10.85 7.65 5.35
CA GLY A 125 -10.27 6.43 4.78
C GLY A 125 -8.74 6.38 4.80
N ASP A 126 -8.03 7.51 4.85
CA ASP A 126 -6.57 7.51 4.89
C ASP A 126 -6.03 6.75 6.12
N VAL A 127 -4.93 6.01 5.94
CA VAL A 127 -4.26 5.29 7.02
C VAL A 127 -3.26 6.22 7.70
N LEU A 128 -3.42 6.41 9.00
CA LEU A 128 -2.49 7.12 9.87
C LEU A 128 -1.51 6.11 10.46
N ALA A 129 -0.22 6.39 10.44
CA ALA A 129 0.80 5.58 11.10
C ALA A 129 1.56 6.41 12.14
N PHE A 130 1.87 5.79 13.27
CA PHE A 130 2.45 6.46 14.44
C PHE A 130 3.73 5.77 14.91
N GLY A 131 4.67 6.59 15.41
CA GLY A 131 5.97 6.14 15.90
C GLY A 131 7.05 5.97 14.81
N SER A 132 8.29 5.81 15.26
CA SER A 132 9.46 5.43 14.45
C SER A 132 10.40 4.55 15.28
N PRO A 133 10.42 3.21 15.08
CA PRO A 133 9.65 2.45 14.09
C PRO A 133 8.13 2.50 14.33
N VAL A 134 7.34 2.32 13.26
CA VAL A 134 5.87 2.38 13.34
C VAL A 134 5.36 1.26 14.24
N HIS A 135 4.72 1.62 15.35
CA HIS A 135 4.12 0.68 16.29
C HIS A 135 2.59 0.68 16.27
N HIS A 136 1.97 1.71 15.70
CA HIS A 136 0.51 1.85 15.66
C HIS A 136 0.03 2.41 14.33
N VAL A 137 -1.14 1.95 13.88
CA VAL A 137 -1.83 2.41 12.66
C VAL A 137 -3.33 2.52 12.92
N ALA A 138 -3.97 3.47 12.26
CA ALA A 138 -5.40 3.76 12.40
C ALA A 138 -6.00 4.26 11.09
N ILE A 139 -7.33 4.28 11.00
CA ILE A 139 -8.07 4.79 9.84
C ILE A 139 -8.61 6.16 10.18
N TYR A 140 -8.20 7.19 9.44
CA TYR A 140 -8.71 8.55 9.59
C TYR A 140 -10.17 8.62 9.14
N ILE A 141 -11.02 9.31 9.92
CA ILE A 141 -12.45 9.43 9.61
C ILE A 141 -12.91 10.88 9.40
N GLY A 142 -11.99 11.85 9.40
CA GLY A 142 -12.30 13.28 9.39
C GLY A 142 -12.33 13.89 10.80
N ASP A 143 -12.46 15.21 10.87
CA ASP A 143 -12.64 15.99 12.11
C ASP A 143 -11.62 15.67 13.22
N ASN A 144 -10.35 15.43 12.84
CA ASN A 144 -9.29 15.02 13.76
C ASN A 144 -9.61 13.75 14.56
N LYS A 145 -10.40 12.83 13.99
CA LYS A 145 -10.77 11.54 14.58
C LYS A 145 -10.26 10.37 13.73
N MET A 146 -10.08 9.23 14.40
CA MET A 146 -9.67 7.97 13.79
C MET A 146 -10.41 6.78 14.40
N ILE A 147 -10.51 5.70 13.64
CA ILE A 147 -10.89 4.37 14.15
C ILE A 147 -9.61 3.56 14.30
N ALA A 148 -9.36 3.07 15.52
CA ALA A 148 -8.14 2.36 15.86
C ALA A 148 -8.43 1.16 16.78
N ALA A 149 -7.57 0.15 16.70
CA ALA A 149 -7.44 -0.90 17.72
C ALA A 149 -6.18 -0.57 18.55
N PRO A 150 -6.30 0.09 19.71
CA PRO A 150 -5.18 0.82 20.29
C PRO A 150 -4.18 -0.08 21.03
N LYS A 151 -4.65 -0.98 21.92
CA LYS A 151 -3.78 -1.77 22.80
C LYS A 151 -4.48 -2.96 23.45
N PRO A 152 -3.71 -3.94 23.98
CA PRO A 152 -4.27 -5.04 24.78
C PRO A 152 -5.15 -4.54 25.93
N GLY A 153 -6.29 -5.21 26.13
CA GLY A 153 -7.29 -4.83 27.13
C GLY A 153 -8.26 -3.73 26.68
N ASP A 154 -8.13 -3.25 25.45
CA ASP A 154 -9.05 -2.29 24.83
C ASP A 154 -9.79 -2.92 23.64
N HIS A 155 -10.59 -2.13 22.93
CA HIS A 155 -11.35 -2.55 21.75
C HIS A 155 -11.22 -1.52 20.62
N VAL A 156 -11.62 -1.93 19.41
CA VAL A 156 -11.72 -1.03 18.27
C VAL A 156 -12.72 0.08 18.59
N LYS A 157 -12.27 1.34 18.54
CA LYS A 157 -13.09 2.49 18.92
C LYS A 157 -12.79 3.71 18.05
N VAL A 158 -13.68 4.68 18.10
CA VAL A 158 -13.41 6.03 17.59
C VAL A 158 -12.68 6.80 18.67
N GLU A 159 -11.56 7.41 18.31
CA GLU A 159 -10.84 8.32 19.20
C GLU A 159 -10.28 9.52 18.44
N SER A 160 -9.85 10.54 19.17
CA SER A 160 -9.17 11.69 18.58
C SER A 160 -7.77 11.29 18.11
N VAL A 161 -7.30 11.89 17.02
CA VAL A 161 -5.88 11.83 16.65
C VAL A 161 -5.09 12.58 17.71
N TYR A 162 -4.52 11.83 18.66
CA TYR A 162 -3.94 12.35 19.90
C TYR A 162 -2.47 12.75 19.76
N GLU A 163 -1.79 12.28 18.72
CA GLU A 163 -0.42 12.64 18.39
C GLU A 163 -0.24 12.81 16.89
N LYS A 164 0.85 13.46 16.47
CA LYS A 164 1.12 13.68 15.05
C LYS A 164 1.50 12.35 14.37
N PRO A 165 0.80 11.92 13.31
CA PRO A 165 1.20 10.75 12.54
C PRO A 165 2.61 10.90 11.97
N SER A 166 3.43 9.85 12.05
CA SER A 166 4.75 9.81 11.40
C SER A 166 4.63 9.73 9.89
N THR A 167 3.59 9.05 9.38
CA THR A 167 3.20 9.06 7.97
C THR A 167 1.68 8.95 7.82
N ILE A 168 1.15 9.47 6.71
CA ILE A 168 -0.25 9.32 6.31
C ILE A 168 -0.30 8.75 4.90
N ARG A 169 -1.16 7.75 4.69
CA ARG A 169 -1.24 7.00 3.44
C ARG A 169 -2.67 6.94 2.91
N ARG A 170 -2.87 7.43 1.69
CA ARG A 170 -4.12 7.26 0.96
C ARG A 170 -4.06 6.01 0.11
N ILE A 171 -4.86 5.01 0.46
CA ILE A 171 -4.85 3.70 -0.19
C ILE A 171 -5.88 3.65 -1.33
N ILE A 172 -7.06 4.23 -1.13
CA ILE A 172 -8.12 4.32 -2.12
C ILE A 172 -8.18 5.76 -2.64
N ASP A 173 -7.92 5.92 -3.94
CA ASP A 173 -8.14 7.17 -4.65
C ASP A 173 -9.46 7.07 -5.43
N ASN A 174 -10.43 7.94 -5.12
CA ASN A 174 -11.58 8.19 -5.99
C ASN A 174 -11.08 8.82 -7.29
N VAL A 175 -10.53 8.02 -8.20
CA VAL A 175 -10.21 8.47 -9.55
C VAL A 175 -11.36 7.98 -10.45
N PRO A 176 -12.15 8.88 -11.05
CA PRO A 176 -13.08 8.47 -12.10
C PRO A 176 -12.27 7.84 -13.23
N ALA A 177 -12.70 6.66 -13.70
CA ALA A 177 -12.01 5.84 -14.70
C ALA A 177 -11.73 6.55 -16.04
N ALA A 178 -12.25 7.76 -16.27
CA ALA A 178 -11.93 8.59 -17.42
C ALA A 178 -10.51 9.19 -17.36
N ALA A 179 -9.92 9.41 -16.18
CA ALA A 179 -8.61 10.08 -16.05
C ALA A 179 -7.40 9.16 -16.30
N VAL A 180 -7.60 7.83 -16.36
CA VAL A 180 -6.51 6.87 -16.62
C VAL A 180 -6.22 6.66 -18.10
N GLN A 181 -7.10 7.12 -19.01
CA GLN A 181 -6.85 7.01 -20.46
C GLN A 181 -6.17 8.25 -21.06
N ASP A 182 -6.25 9.43 -20.41
CA ASP A 182 -5.74 10.69 -20.98
C ASP A 182 -4.32 11.09 -20.51
N MET A 183 -3.78 10.46 -19.46
CA MET A 183 -2.39 10.73 -19.03
C MET A 183 -1.33 10.06 -19.91
N SER A 184 -1.72 9.17 -20.83
CA SER A 184 -0.81 8.61 -21.84
C SER A 184 -0.62 9.56 -23.04
N ALA A 185 -1.56 10.50 -23.25
CA ALA A 185 -1.56 11.49 -24.32
C ALA A 185 -0.83 12.80 -23.97
N LEU A 186 -0.66 13.10 -22.68
CA LEU A 186 0.07 14.29 -22.19
C LEU A 186 1.56 14.08 -21.86
N ARG A 187 2.15 12.93 -22.19
CA ARG A 187 3.60 12.74 -22.04
C ARG A 187 4.33 13.35 -23.24
N PRO A 188 5.28 14.29 -23.05
CA PRO A 188 6.11 14.77 -24.15
C PRO A 188 6.77 13.57 -24.83
N ALA A 189 6.81 13.55 -26.17
CA ALA A 189 7.38 12.44 -26.94
C ALA A 189 8.82 12.08 -26.49
N GLY A 190 9.56 13.04 -25.93
CA GLY A 190 10.90 12.85 -25.36
C GLY A 190 10.97 11.97 -24.09
N LEU A 191 9.88 11.77 -23.35
CA LEU A 191 9.87 10.89 -22.16
C LEU A 191 9.51 9.43 -22.44
N ARG A 192 9.12 9.10 -23.68
CA ARG A 192 8.95 7.69 -24.09
C ARG A 192 10.30 6.95 -24.14
N GLY A 193 11.41 7.65 -24.35
CA GLY A 193 12.76 7.06 -24.36
C GLY A 193 13.39 6.82 -22.98
N ALA A 194 13.05 7.63 -21.98
CA ALA A 194 13.76 7.60 -20.68
C ALA A 194 13.34 6.47 -19.74
N VAL A 195 12.12 5.94 -19.87
CA VAL A 195 11.65 4.78 -19.07
C VAL A 195 11.93 3.45 -19.80
N ALA A 196 12.17 3.49 -21.11
CA ALA A 196 12.62 2.34 -21.90
C ALA A 196 14.14 2.08 -21.81
N GLY A 197 14.91 2.98 -21.18
CA GLY A 197 16.37 2.94 -21.11
C GLY A 197 16.95 2.46 -19.77
N GLY A 198 16.22 1.65 -19.00
CA GLY A 198 16.65 1.18 -17.68
C GLY A 198 17.83 0.18 -17.67
N GLY A 199 18.73 0.18 -18.67
CA GLY A 199 19.95 -0.66 -18.75
C GLY A 199 19.84 -2.13 -18.33
N LEU A 200 18.64 -2.72 -18.41
CA LEU A 200 18.34 -4.12 -18.08
C LEU A 200 17.81 -4.87 -19.31
N THR A 201 18.00 -4.33 -20.51
CA THR A 201 17.65 -5.00 -21.76
C THR A 201 18.35 -6.36 -21.83
N GLY A 202 17.58 -7.44 -22.03
CA GLY A 202 18.11 -8.80 -22.07
C GLY A 202 18.35 -9.45 -20.70
N VAL A 203 18.08 -8.76 -19.60
CA VAL A 203 18.16 -9.34 -18.24
C VAL A 203 16.86 -10.10 -17.94
N PRO A 204 16.93 -11.40 -17.57
CA PRO A 204 15.75 -12.15 -17.12
C PRO A 204 15.11 -11.48 -15.92
N TYR A 205 13.77 -11.45 -15.87
CA TYR A 205 13.01 -10.84 -14.76
C TYR A 205 13.26 -9.33 -14.56
N ALA A 206 13.71 -8.61 -15.59
CA ALA A 206 13.95 -7.16 -15.55
C ALA A 206 12.79 -6.37 -14.91
N ASP A 207 11.55 -6.72 -15.24
CA ASP A 207 10.36 -6.06 -14.69
C ASP A 207 10.26 -6.19 -13.16
N LEU A 208 10.67 -7.34 -12.59
CA LEU A 208 10.67 -7.54 -11.14
C LEU A 208 11.74 -6.68 -10.46
N PHE A 209 12.93 -6.56 -11.06
CA PHE A 209 14.00 -5.70 -10.56
C PHE A 209 13.63 -4.22 -10.64
N LEU A 210 13.05 -3.78 -11.76
CA LEU A 210 12.55 -2.42 -11.95
C LEU A 210 11.47 -2.10 -10.92
N LYS A 211 10.50 -3.01 -10.75
CA LYS A 211 9.40 -2.87 -9.79
C LYS A 211 9.91 -2.80 -8.34
N ALA A 212 10.74 -3.74 -7.93
CA ALA A 212 11.26 -3.80 -6.56
C ALA A 212 12.23 -2.65 -6.26
N GLY A 213 13.09 -2.29 -7.22
CA GLY A 213 14.01 -1.18 -7.09
C GLY A 213 13.28 0.15 -6.92
N ALA A 214 12.29 0.43 -7.77
CA ALA A 214 11.42 1.60 -7.65
C ALA A 214 10.65 1.61 -6.32
N LYS A 215 10.13 0.45 -5.88
CA LYS A 215 9.37 0.32 -4.63
C LYS A 215 10.22 0.60 -3.39
N HIS A 216 11.46 0.12 -3.36
CA HIS A 216 12.29 0.16 -2.15
C HIS A 216 13.34 1.27 -2.15
N GLY A 217 13.56 1.93 -3.29
CA GLY A 217 14.62 2.93 -3.47
C GLY A 217 16.00 2.30 -3.60
N VAL A 218 16.07 1.15 -4.28
CA VAL A 218 17.31 0.42 -4.57
C VAL A 218 17.50 0.42 -6.08
N ASP A 219 18.75 0.55 -6.55
CA ASP A 219 19.05 0.48 -7.97
C ASP A 219 18.62 -0.89 -8.56
N PRO A 220 17.73 -0.94 -9.56
CA PRO A 220 17.34 -2.18 -10.24
C PRO A 220 18.53 -2.96 -10.80
N LYS A 221 19.58 -2.29 -11.27
CA LYS A 221 20.79 -2.93 -11.78
C LYS A 221 21.57 -3.63 -10.67
N LEU A 222 21.58 -3.07 -9.47
CA LEU A 222 22.17 -3.73 -8.31
C LEU A 222 21.41 -5.01 -7.96
N LEU A 223 20.08 -4.97 -7.96
CA LEU A 223 19.25 -6.17 -7.71
C LEU A 223 19.50 -7.26 -8.75
N ALA A 224 19.54 -6.88 -10.02
CA ALA A 224 19.87 -7.79 -11.12
C ALA A 224 21.29 -8.35 -11.02
N ALA A 225 22.27 -7.55 -10.60
CA ALA A 225 23.64 -7.99 -10.40
C ALA A 225 23.76 -8.99 -9.24
N VAL A 226 23.07 -8.74 -8.12
CA VAL A 226 23.00 -9.68 -6.99
C VAL A 226 22.34 -10.98 -7.46
N ALA A 227 21.16 -10.93 -8.09
CA ALA A 227 20.48 -12.11 -8.60
C ALA A 227 21.35 -12.95 -9.58
N LYS A 228 22.15 -12.27 -10.41
CA LYS A 228 23.09 -12.93 -11.32
C LYS A 228 24.15 -13.74 -10.57
N VAL A 229 24.73 -13.16 -9.52
CA VAL A 229 25.81 -13.79 -8.75
C VAL A 229 25.28 -14.87 -7.82
N GLU A 230 24.11 -14.65 -7.21
CA GLU A 230 23.49 -15.61 -6.29
C GLU A 230 23.09 -16.91 -6.98
N SER A 231 22.42 -16.83 -8.12
CA SER A 231 21.79 -18.01 -8.74
C SER A 231 21.89 -18.06 -10.26
N GLY A 232 22.46 -17.03 -10.89
CA GLY A 232 22.38 -16.88 -12.35
C GLY A 232 20.95 -16.64 -12.83
N TYR A 233 20.11 -16.00 -12.01
CA TYR A 233 18.66 -15.81 -12.22
C TYR A 233 17.81 -17.08 -12.09
N ASN A 234 18.30 -18.16 -11.48
CA ASN A 234 17.53 -19.39 -11.32
C ASN A 234 16.60 -19.32 -10.09
N PRO A 235 15.26 -19.25 -10.27
CA PRO A 235 14.34 -19.16 -9.15
C PRO A 235 14.19 -20.46 -8.35
N LYS A 236 14.71 -21.59 -8.86
CA LYS A 236 14.66 -22.89 -8.20
C LYS A 236 15.98 -23.28 -7.54
N ALA A 237 16.96 -22.36 -7.49
CA ALA A 237 18.27 -22.64 -6.93
C ALA A 237 18.20 -22.97 -5.43
N VAL A 238 18.99 -23.96 -4.99
CA VAL A 238 19.19 -24.30 -3.59
C VAL A 238 20.69 -24.51 -3.37
N SER A 239 21.28 -23.78 -2.42
CA SER A 239 22.69 -23.96 -2.07
C SER A 239 22.87 -25.13 -1.09
N PRO A 240 24.08 -25.70 -0.98
CA PRO A 240 24.39 -26.68 0.07
C PRO A 240 24.13 -26.19 1.49
N ALA A 241 24.26 -24.88 1.73
CA ALA A 241 23.95 -24.24 3.01
C ALA A 241 22.44 -24.01 3.24
N GLY A 242 21.61 -24.27 2.22
CA GLY A 242 20.16 -24.16 2.32
C GLY A 242 19.58 -22.80 1.91
N ALA A 243 20.37 -21.94 1.27
CA ALA A 243 19.87 -20.71 0.66
C ALA A 243 18.95 -21.04 -0.53
N ARG A 244 17.82 -20.33 -0.68
CA ARG A 244 16.77 -20.70 -1.64
C ARG A 244 16.41 -19.59 -2.62
N GLY A 245 16.13 -20.03 -3.84
CA GLY A 245 15.62 -19.21 -4.92
C GLY A 245 16.60 -18.22 -5.50
N MET A 246 16.08 -17.34 -6.35
CA MET A 246 16.87 -16.47 -7.21
C MET A 246 17.81 -15.53 -6.45
N MET A 247 17.36 -15.08 -5.28
CA MET A 247 18.09 -14.15 -4.41
C MET A 247 18.84 -14.84 -3.28
N GLN A 248 18.87 -16.19 -3.28
CA GLN A 248 19.52 -17.06 -2.30
C GLN A 248 19.30 -16.59 -0.85
N LEU A 249 18.04 -16.39 -0.49
CA LEU A 249 17.69 -16.05 0.89
C LEU A 249 17.77 -17.30 1.76
N MET A 250 18.49 -17.20 2.88
CA MET A 250 18.46 -18.23 3.93
C MET A 250 17.06 -18.32 4.53
N PRO A 251 16.58 -19.51 4.97
CA PRO A 251 15.21 -19.67 5.45
C PRO A 251 14.82 -18.73 6.60
N GLY A 252 15.73 -18.51 7.56
CA GLY A 252 15.52 -17.55 8.64
C GLY A 252 15.42 -16.11 8.14
N THR A 253 16.27 -15.73 7.18
CA THR A 253 16.25 -14.42 6.53
C THR A 253 14.97 -14.21 5.73
N ALA A 254 14.56 -15.19 4.92
CA ALA A 254 13.30 -15.15 4.17
C ALA A 254 12.10 -14.92 5.10
N LYS A 255 12.02 -15.67 6.20
CA LYS A 255 10.98 -15.48 7.22
C LYS A 255 11.01 -14.07 7.83
N GLY A 256 12.20 -13.57 8.20
CA GLY A 256 12.37 -12.22 8.74
C GLY A 256 12.00 -11.11 7.74
N LEU A 257 12.12 -11.40 6.45
CA LEU A 257 11.71 -10.52 5.36
C LEU A 257 10.25 -10.74 4.94
N GLY A 258 9.49 -11.63 5.57
CA GLY A 258 8.11 -11.95 5.15
C GLY A 258 8.05 -12.47 3.70
N VAL A 259 9.03 -13.29 3.33
CA VAL A 259 9.05 -14.06 2.09
C VAL A 259 8.58 -15.46 2.45
N ASP A 260 7.33 -15.76 2.10
CA ASP A 260 6.69 -17.05 2.41
C ASP A 260 7.22 -18.16 1.49
N ASP A 261 7.45 -17.83 0.23
CA ASP A 261 8.04 -18.73 -0.76
C ASP A 261 9.28 -18.10 -1.42
N PRO A 262 10.51 -18.47 -0.99
CA PRO A 262 11.74 -18.00 -1.60
C PRO A 262 11.92 -18.45 -3.06
N PHE A 263 11.20 -19.47 -3.53
CA PHE A 263 11.23 -19.90 -4.92
C PHE A 263 10.34 -19.05 -5.83
N ASN A 264 9.44 -18.26 -5.25
CA ASN A 264 8.68 -17.26 -5.99
C ASN A 264 9.59 -16.06 -6.33
N PRO A 265 9.85 -15.78 -7.62
CA PRO A 265 10.77 -14.71 -8.03
C PRO A 265 10.38 -13.33 -7.51
N GLU A 266 9.07 -13.02 -7.49
CA GLU A 266 8.59 -11.71 -7.05
C GLU A 266 8.80 -11.52 -5.55
N GLN A 267 8.47 -12.52 -4.74
CA GLN A 267 8.69 -12.45 -3.29
C GLN A 267 10.18 -12.39 -2.95
N ALA A 268 11.00 -13.22 -3.61
CA ALA A 268 12.45 -13.24 -3.39
C ALA A 268 13.10 -11.89 -3.72
N VAL A 269 12.78 -11.32 -4.89
CA VAL A 269 13.32 -10.03 -5.33
C VAL A 269 12.83 -8.87 -4.44
N ASP A 270 11.56 -8.87 -4.04
CA ASP A 270 11.03 -7.86 -3.11
C ASP A 270 11.67 -7.95 -1.71
N GLY A 271 11.86 -9.16 -1.19
CA GLY A 271 12.55 -9.40 0.08
C GLY A 271 14.01 -8.96 0.03
N ALA A 272 14.73 -9.35 -1.02
CA ALA A 272 16.13 -8.95 -1.22
C ALA A 272 16.29 -7.44 -1.38
N ALA A 273 15.35 -6.76 -2.05
CA ALA A 273 15.36 -5.31 -2.16
C ALA A 273 15.17 -4.61 -0.80
N ARG A 274 14.31 -5.14 0.07
CA ARG A 274 14.16 -4.65 1.46
C ARG A 274 15.43 -4.86 2.27
N MET A 275 16.04 -6.03 2.15
CA MET A 275 17.31 -6.35 2.82
C MET A 275 18.42 -5.40 2.36
N LEU A 276 18.63 -5.25 1.04
CA LEU A 276 19.64 -4.36 0.48
C LEU A 276 19.42 -2.90 0.88
N LYS A 277 18.18 -2.42 0.91
CA LYS A 277 17.86 -1.08 1.43
C LYS A 277 18.34 -0.90 2.87
N GLY A 278 18.06 -1.87 3.74
CA GLY A 278 18.49 -1.86 5.13
C GLY A 278 20.01 -1.80 5.25
N LEU A 279 20.70 -2.69 4.52
CA LEU A 279 22.16 -2.80 4.51
C LEU A 279 22.83 -1.53 3.95
N LEU A 280 22.29 -0.95 2.87
CA LEU A 280 22.81 0.30 2.30
C LEU A 280 22.64 1.47 3.27
N LYS A 281 21.51 1.53 3.99
CA LYS A 281 21.27 2.55 5.02
C LYS A 281 22.22 2.39 6.22
N GLU A 282 22.45 1.15 6.64
CA GLU A 282 23.27 0.82 7.80
C GLU A 282 24.76 1.06 7.53
N PHE A 283 25.28 0.51 6.44
CA PHE A 283 26.71 0.53 6.15
C PHE A 283 27.16 1.75 5.33
N LYS A 284 26.23 2.48 4.69
CA LYS A 284 26.49 3.67 3.84
C LYS A 284 27.57 3.44 2.76
N SER A 285 27.82 2.18 2.42
CA SER A 285 28.90 1.74 1.55
C SER A 285 28.44 0.50 0.81
N MET A 286 28.41 0.57 -0.52
CA MET A 286 27.96 -0.52 -1.37
C MET A 286 28.78 -1.82 -1.16
N PRO A 287 30.13 -1.78 -1.13
CA PRO A 287 30.92 -2.99 -0.84
C PRO A 287 30.59 -3.64 0.50
N LEU A 288 30.35 -2.84 1.55
CA LEU A 288 30.03 -3.35 2.88
C LEU A 288 28.60 -3.89 2.96
N ALA A 289 27.64 -3.26 2.27
CA ALA A 289 26.28 -3.76 2.15
C ALA A 289 26.25 -5.11 1.40
N LEU A 290 27.04 -5.27 0.34
CA LEU A 290 27.18 -6.54 -0.38
C LEU A 290 27.87 -7.61 0.48
N ALA A 291 28.91 -7.24 1.23
CA ALA A 291 29.53 -8.15 2.19
C ALA A 291 28.54 -8.60 3.28
N ALA A 292 27.71 -7.69 3.78
CA ALA A 292 26.67 -7.99 4.77
C ALA A 292 25.53 -8.82 4.18
N TYR A 293 25.25 -8.71 2.88
CA TYR A 293 24.26 -9.54 2.20
C TYR A 293 24.70 -11.00 2.19
N ASN A 294 25.98 -11.26 1.86
CA ASN A 294 26.54 -12.62 1.80
C ASN A 294 26.92 -13.21 3.18
N ALA A 295 27.58 -12.43 4.04
CA ALA A 295 28.13 -12.91 5.32
C ALA A 295 27.31 -12.52 6.56
N GLY A 296 26.27 -11.68 6.40
CA GLY A 296 25.52 -11.08 7.49
C GLY A 296 26.18 -9.81 8.06
N GLY A 297 25.36 -8.84 8.46
CA GLY A 297 25.83 -7.55 9.00
C GLY A 297 26.65 -7.67 10.29
N GLY A 298 26.35 -8.67 11.13
CA GLY A 298 27.13 -8.92 12.36
C GLY A 298 28.59 -9.27 12.08
N ALA A 299 28.88 -9.98 10.99
CA ALA A 299 30.26 -10.25 10.58
C ALA A 299 30.97 -8.97 10.12
N VAL A 300 30.30 -8.13 9.33
CA VAL A 300 30.86 -6.86 8.86
C VAL A 300 31.19 -5.92 10.03
N HIS A 301 30.30 -5.83 11.02
CA HIS A 301 30.55 -5.06 12.25
C HIS A 301 31.72 -5.63 13.06
N LYS A 302 31.77 -6.95 13.25
CA LYS A 302 32.83 -7.63 14.00
C LYS A 302 34.22 -7.35 13.41
N TYR A 303 34.34 -7.35 12.09
CA TYR A 303 35.63 -7.14 11.40
C TYR A 303 35.89 -5.68 11.00
N GLY A 304 34.94 -4.77 11.22
CA GLY A 304 35.06 -3.36 10.84
C GLY A 304 35.22 -3.14 9.33
N GLY A 305 34.76 -4.09 8.50
CA GLY A 305 35.02 -4.12 7.08
C GLY A 305 34.54 -5.42 6.42
N ILE A 306 34.96 -5.67 5.18
CA ILE A 306 34.67 -6.93 4.49
C ILE A 306 35.32 -8.08 5.28
N PRO A 307 34.56 -9.05 5.83
CA PRO A 307 35.12 -10.14 6.62
C PRO A 307 36.17 -10.94 5.84
N PRO A 308 37.17 -11.55 6.51
CA PRO A 308 38.21 -12.37 5.87
C PRO A 308 37.69 -13.75 5.46
N PHE A 309 36.45 -13.84 5.01
CA PHE A 309 35.85 -15.04 4.45
C PHE A 309 36.15 -15.06 2.95
N ARG A 310 36.82 -16.11 2.47
CA ARG A 310 37.20 -16.25 1.06
C ARG A 310 36.01 -16.08 0.11
N GLU A 311 34.86 -16.62 0.50
CA GLU A 311 33.62 -16.49 -0.27
C GLU A 311 33.20 -15.01 -0.39
N THR A 312 33.12 -14.29 0.73
CA THR A 312 32.67 -12.90 0.77
C THR A 312 33.63 -11.94 0.07
N GLN A 313 34.94 -12.15 0.22
CA GLN A 313 35.96 -11.39 -0.50
C GLN A 313 35.88 -11.60 -2.02
N ALA A 314 35.46 -12.78 -2.47
CA ALA A 314 35.22 -13.05 -3.88
C ALA A 314 33.83 -12.58 -4.36
N TYR A 315 32.83 -12.56 -3.47
CA TYR A 315 31.45 -12.21 -3.76
C TYR A 315 31.30 -10.73 -4.15
N VAL A 316 31.83 -9.83 -3.32
CA VAL A 316 31.72 -8.37 -3.53
C VAL A 316 32.20 -7.94 -4.92
N PRO A 317 33.42 -8.27 -5.38
CA PRO A 317 33.89 -7.88 -6.71
C PRO A 317 33.11 -8.57 -7.84
N LYS A 318 32.58 -9.79 -7.64
CA LYS A 318 31.72 -10.45 -8.64
C LYS A 318 30.43 -9.66 -8.86
N VAL A 319 29.77 -9.20 -7.80
CA VAL A 319 28.55 -8.40 -7.91
C VAL A 319 28.85 -7.05 -8.53
N GLN A 320 29.94 -6.38 -8.13
CA GLN A 320 30.34 -5.11 -8.74
C GLN A 320 30.67 -5.26 -10.24
N LYS A 321 31.32 -6.36 -10.65
CA LYS A 321 31.57 -6.67 -12.06
C LYS A 321 30.26 -6.90 -12.82
N ALA A 322 29.33 -7.66 -12.24
CA ALA A 322 28.01 -7.86 -12.83
C ALA A 322 27.22 -6.55 -12.96
N LEU A 323 27.29 -5.67 -11.95
CA LEU A 323 26.67 -4.36 -11.96
C LEU A 323 27.25 -3.46 -13.05
N ALA A 324 28.59 -3.41 -13.17
CA ALA A 324 29.27 -2.64 -14.21
C ALA A 324 28.86 -3.10 -15.62
N ALA A 325 28.70 -4.41 -15.83
CA ALA A 325 28.24 -4.97 -17.11
C ALA A 325 26.79 -4.57 -17.48
N LEU A 326 25.96 -4.18 -16.50
CA LEU A 326 24.61 -3.64 -16.72
C LEU A 326 24.61 -2.11 -16.88
N GLY A 327 25.74 -1.45 -16.61
CA GLY A 327 25.93 -0.01 -16.69
C GLY A 327 26.52 0.49 -18.01
N GLY A 328 27.00 -0.43 -18.86
CA GLY A 328 27.56 -0.14 -20.19
C GLY A 328 26.53 0.07 -21.28
#